data_AF-A0A1X0FP13-F1
#
_entry.id   AF-A0A1X0FP13-F1
#
_cell.length_a   1.000
_cell.length_b   1.000
_cell.length_c   1.000
_cell.angle_alpha   90.00
_cell.angle_beta   90.00
_cell.angle_gamma   90.00
#
_symmetry.space_group_name_H-M   'P 1'
#
loop_
_entity.id
_entity.type
_entity.pdbx_description
1 polymer ?
#
loop_
_entity_poly.entity_id
_entity_poly.type
_entity_poly.pdbx_seq_one_letter_code
_entity_poly.pdbx_strand_id
1 'polypeptide(L)' 'HIGLGKRRTGTKVTVLIDDRDIRVVDRHTGQLIRKLVLDPTRDYQPRGVKCGNSPENRQ' A
#
# COMPACT_ATOMS: atom_id res chain seq x y z
N HIS A 1 -1.14 3.61 1.91
CA HIS A 1 -0.29 2.41 1.70
C HIS A 1 -0.90 1.48 0.64
N ILE A 2 -0.09 0.83 -0.22
CA ILE A 2 -0.56 -0.12 -1.26
C ILE A 2 -0.13 -1.54 -0.86
N GLY A 3 -1.06 -2.30 -0.28
CA GLY A 3 -0.80 -3.69 0.11
C GLY A 3 -0.88 -4.67 -1.06
N LEU A 4 0.08 -5.61 -1.15
CA LEU A 4 0.13 -6.67 -2.17
C LEU A 4 -0.06 -8.09 -1.58
N GLY A 5 -0.28 -8.18 -0.27
CA GLY A 5 -0.47 -9.44 0.47
C GLY A 5 0.84 -10.16 0.82
N LYS A 6 0.78 -10.98 1.89
CA LYS A 6 1.94 -11.70 2.45
C LYS A 6 2.66 -12.61 1.44
N ARG A 7 1.94 -13.15 0.45
CA ARG A 7 2.51 -14.03 -0.58
C ARG A 7 3.60 -13.35 -1.42
N ARG A 8 3.64 -12.02 -1.47
CA ARG A 8 4.61 -11.23 -2.25
C ARG A 8 5.64 -10.50 -1.38
N THR A 9 5.79 -10.89 -0.12
CA THR A 9 6.82 -10.36 0.77
C THR A 9 8.21 -10.59 0.15
N GLY A 10 9.05 -9.55 0.12
CA GLY A 10 10.40 -9.61 -0.44
C GLY A 10 10.48 -9.71 -1.97
N THR A 11 9.35 -9.78 -2.67
CA THR A 11 9.32 -9.84 -4.14
C THR A 11 9.40 -8.42 -4.71
N LYS A 12 10.33 -8.20 -5.65
CA LYS A 12 10.43 -6.91 -6.37
C LYS A 12 9.29 -6.78 -7.38
N VAL A 13 8.69 -5.60 -7.46
CA VAL A 13 7.64 -5.25 -8.42
C VAL A 13 8.00 -3.97 -9.15
N THR A 14 7.35 -3.73 -10.29
CA THR A 14 7.38 -2.43 -10.99
C THR A 14 6.05 -1.74 -10.77
N VAL A 15 6.09 -0.45 -10.41
CA VAL A 15 4.89 0.37 -10.25
C VAL A 15 4.85 1.40 -11.37
N LEU A 16 3.77 1.38 -12.15
CA LEU A 16 3.47 2.35 -13.20
C LEU A 16 2.40 3.30 -12.66
N ILE A 17 2.65 4.59 -12.78
CA ILE A 17 1.79 5.65 -12.25
C ILE A 17 1.49 6.62 -13.38
N ASP A 18 0.20 6.82 -13.64
CA ASP A 18 -0.33 7.84 -14.55
C ASP A 18 -1.42 8.61 -13.82
N ASP A 19 -1.07 9.80 -13.31
CA ASP A 19 -1.87 10.57 -12.36
C ASP A 19 -2.37 9.68 -11.20
N ARG A 20 -3.67 9.34 -11.19
CA ARG A 20 -4.29 8.52 -10.16
C ARG A 20 -4.43 7.05 -10.55
N ASP A 21 -4.23 6.66 -11.82
CA ASP A 21 -4.25 5.26 -12.27
C ASP A 21 -2.90 4.61 -11.93
N ILE A 22 -2.93 3.70 -10.96
CA ILE A 22 -1.74 3.00 -10.49
C ILE A 22 -1.86 1.53 -10.88
N ARG A 23 -0.80 1.02 -11.53
CA ARG A 23 -0.66 -0.39 -11.88
C ARG A 23 0.61 -0.96 -11.26
N VAL A 24 0.45 -2.06 -10.55
CA VAL A 24 1.57 -2.84 -10.02
C VAL A 24 1.72 -4.06 -10.88
N VAL A 25 2.91 -4.25 -11.46
CA VAL A 25 3.22 -5.38 -12.32
C VAL A 25 4.39 -6.17 -11.78
N ASP A 26 4.43 -7.45 -12.10
CA ASP A 26 5.59 -8.28 -11.83
C ASP A 26 6.81 -7.75 -12.58
N ARG A 27 7.95 -7.67 -11.88
CA ARG A 27 9.15 -7.02 -12.41
C ARG A 27 9.74 -7.73 -13.62
N HIS A 28 9.59 -9.04 -13.72
CA HIS A 28 10.26 -9.85 -14.73
C HIS A 28 9.33 -10.27 -15.86
N THR A 29 8.07 -10.57 -15.54
CA THR A 29 7.08 -11.05 -16.52
C THR A 29 6.18 -9.93 -17.05
N GLY A 30 6.13 -8.78 -16.37
CA GLY A 30 5.20 -7.69 -16.72
C GLY A 30 3.73 -8.00 -16.42
N GLN A 31 3.41 -9.14 -15.79
CA GLN A 31 2.04 -9.51 -15.47
C GLN A 31 1.42 -8.54 -14.45
N LEU A 32 0.17 -8.15 -14.69
CA LEU A 32 -0.57 -7.27 -13.79
C LEU A 32 -0.85 -7.97 -12.45
N ILE A 33 -0.37 -7.38 -11.36
CA ILE A 33 -0.60 -7.85 -9.99
C ILE A 33 -1.78 -7.12 -9.36
N ARG A 34 -1.86 -5.80 -9.54
CA ARG A 34 -2.92 -4.96 -8.98
C ARG A 34 -3.13 -3.72 -9.82
N LYS A 35 -4.38 -3.29 -9.94
CA LYS A 35 -4.76 -1.97 -10.47
C LYS A 35 -5.61 -1.25 -9.42
N LEU A 36 -5.37 0.05 -9.22
CA LEU A 36 -6.20 0.89 -8.37
C LEU A 36 -6.17 2.35 -8.85
N VAL A 37 -7.23 3.09 -8.52
CA VAL A 37 -7.26 4.55 -8.67
C VAL A 37 -7.07 5.19 -7.30
N LEU A 38 -6.12 6.11 -7.18
CA LEU A 38 -5.84 6.81 -5.92
C LEU A 38 -6.88 7.90 -5.65
N ASP A 39 -7.55 7.81 -4.50
CA ASP A 39 -8.37 8.91 -3.97
C ASP A 39 -7.56 9.72 -2.95
N PRO A 40 -7.16 10.97 -3.26
CA PRO A 40 -6.36 11.79 -2.36
C PRO A 40 -7.12 12.24 -1.10
N THR A 41 -8.45 12.11 -1.06
CA THR A 41 -9.26 12.49 0.11
C THR A 41 -9.32 11.39 1.17
N ARG A 42 -8.83 10.19 0.84
CA ARG A 42 -8.94 9.01 1.69
C ARG A 42 -7.58 8.64 2.28
N ASP A 43 -7.54 8.49 3.60
CA ASP A 43 -6.43 7.79 4.23
C ASP A 43 -6.58 6.27 4.00
N TYR A 44 -5.65 5.68 3.26
CA TYR A 44 -5.62 4.25 2.98
C TYR A 44 -4.70 3.57 4.00
N GLN A 45 -5.35 2.92 4.99
CA GLN A 45 -4.82 2.33 6.23
C GLN A 45 -4.95 3.24 7.46
N PRO A 46 -6.14 3.80 7.76
CA PRO A 46 -6.34 4.48 9.02
C PRO A 46 -6.20 3.42 10.12
N ARG A 47 -5.14 3.50 10.93
CA ARG A 47 -4.91 2.52 11.99
C ARG A 47 -5.96 2.61 13.10
N GLY A 48 -6.68 3.72 13.21
CA GLY A 48 -7.79 3.91 14.17
C GLY A 48 -7.40 3.79 15.64
N VAL A 49 -6.12 3.57 15.95
CA VAL A 49 -5.59 3.34 17.30
C VAL A 49 -4.31 4.14 17.50
N LYS A 50 -4.11 4.68 18.71
CA LYS A 50 -2.84 5.34 19.08
C LYS A 50 -1.71 4.29 19.13
N CYS A 51 -0.54 4.63 18.61
CA CYS A 51 0.61 3.71 18.60
C CYS A 51 1.11 3.44 20.02
N GLY A 52 1.08 2.17 20.47
CA GLY A 52 1.84 1.64 21.61
C GLY A 52 1.85 2.50 22.88
N ASN A 53 2.99 2.47 23.59
CA ASN A 53 3.26 3.16 24.87
C ASN A 53 3.37 4.69 24.74
N SER A 54 2.47 5.32 24.00
CA SER A 54 2.34 6.78 24.00
C SER A 54 2.16 7.27 25.45
N PRO A 55 2.76 8.40 25.87
CA PRO A 55 2.69 8.88 27.26
C PRO A 55 1.25 9.04 27.77
N GLU A 56 0.32 9.40 26.89
CA GLU A 56 -1.10 9.51 27.18
C GLU A 56 -1.80 8.17 27.47
N ASN A 57 -1.26 7.04 27.01
CA ASN A 57 -1.82 5.70 27.24
C ASN A 57 -1.32 5.07 28.56
N ARG A 58 -0.46 5.78 29.30
CA ARG A 58 0.15 5.32 30.56
C ARG A 58 -0.57 6.00 31.74
N GLN A 59 -1.89 5.86 31.81
CA GLN A 59 -2.74 6.25 32.94
C GLN A 59 -3.48 5.02 33.45
#